data_AF-A0A8T5T8H7-F1
#
_entry.id   AF-A0A8T5T8H7-F1
#
_cell.length_a   1.000
_cell.length_b   1.000
_cell.length_c   1.000
_cell.angle_alpha   90.00
_cell.angle_beta   90.00
_cell.angle_gamma   90.00
#
_symmetry.space_group_name_H-M   'P 1'
#
loop_
_entity.id
_entity.type
_entity.pdbx_description
1 polymer ?
#
loop_
_entity_poly.entity_id
_entity_poly.type
_entity_poly.pdbx_seq_one_letter_code
_entity_poly.pdbx_strand_id
1 'polypeptide(L)'
;MKELFSVFVYAPWDKLKTKKLTEIRLLSLKSIFEKYPVIESKFFDDLSNNIRKNVHYSWFDCIKRIIGPDKEDYDIQSWNIIWAMDTDNRMYQFLFQKIKDSEESQGVMVGLAPPELGKLFSEYNSDAILRILSVLNNPEKIKFLLGLTPGGISLAEEQQQLIQANKNDLDKIKFVNNLKNIPNIQGQWFFPRNPMCPVCKGMLIEKKDHVKGYQKLMCPQCSYERKK
;
A
#
# COMPACT_ATOMS: atom_id res chain seq x y z
N MET A 1 -9.84 -27.31 5.96
CA MET A 1 -8.70 -26.42 5.63
C MET A 1 -8.66 -25.37 6.73
N LYS A 2 -7.52 -25.06 7.35
CA LYS A 2 -7.50 -24.03 8.43
C LYS A 2 -7.77 -22.67 7.78
N GLU A 3 -8.83 -21.99 8.22
CA GLU A 3 -9.14 -20.62 7.83
C GLU A 3 -8.08 -19.70 8.43
N LEU A 4 -7.23 -19.10 7.60
CA LEU A 4 -6.09 -18.28 8.04
C LEU A 4 -6.22 -16.87 7.50
N PHE A 5 -5.97 -15.88 8.36
CA PHE A 5 -5.64 -14.52 7.97
C PHE A 5 -4.16 -14.44 7.61
N SER A 6 -3.84 -13.71 6.54
CA SER A 6 -2.49 -13.31 6.18
C SER A 6 -2.34 -11.81 6.38
N VAL A 7 -1.52 -11.41 7.35
CA VAL A 7 -1.22 -10.02 7.63
C VAL A 7 0.21 -9.70 7.20
N PHE A 8 0.35 -8.72 6.32
CA PHE A 8 1.63 -8.29 5.81
C PHE A 8 2.11 -7.06 6.57
N VAL A 9 3.28 -7.16 7.18
CA VAL A 9 3.88 -6.10 7.99
C VAL A 9 5.31 -5.79 7.53
N TYR A 10 5.74 -4.55 7.69
CA TYR A 10 7.17 -4.25 7.78
C TYR A 10 7.68 -4.55 9.19
N ALA A 11 8.95 -4.92 9.33
CA ALA A 11 9.54 -5.27 10.62
C ALA A 11 10.53 -4.19 11.08
N PRO A 12 10.06 -3.01 11.56
CA PRO A 12 10.96 -1.93 11.96
C PRO A 12 11.88 -2.31 13.13
N TRP A 13 11.50 -3.29 13.95
CA TRP A 13 12.34 -3.83 15.03
C TRP A 13 13.48 -4.73 14.53
N ASP A 14 13.39 -5.28 13.32
CA ASP A 14 14.47 -6.04 12.68
C ASP A 14 15.31 -5.09 11.83
N LYS A 15 16.41 -4.58 12.42
CA LYS A 15 17.33 -3.64 11.77
C LYS A 15 17.84 -4.11 10.40
N LEU A 16 17.87 -5.42 10.16
CA LEU A 16 18.35 -6.00 8.89
C LEU A 16 17.24 -6.12 7.84
N LYS A 17 15.97 -6.09 8.26
CA LYS A 17 14.79 -6.37 7.41
C LYS A 17 13.71 -5.31 7.51
N THR A 18 14.06 -4.09 7.89
CA THR A 18 13.13 -2.97 8.07
C THR A 18 12.21 -2.73 6.87
N LYS A 19 12.70 -2.97 5.64
CA LYS A 19 11.95 -2.82 4.38
C LYS A 19 11.41 -4.13 3.81
N LYS A 20 11.69 -5.28 4.44
CA LYS A 20 11.21 -6.57 3.95
C LYS A 20 9.80 -6.80 4.48
N LEU A 21 8.89 -7.05 3.56
CA LEU A 21 7.53 -7.43 3.90
C LEU A 21 7.54 -8.84 4.51
N THR A 22 6.97 -8.96 5.70
CA THR A 22 6.84 -10.21 6.46
C THR A 22 5.38 -10.59 6.54
N GLU A 23 5.08 -11.86 6.25
CA GLU A 23 3.73 -12.42 6.38
C GLU A 23 3.57 -13.05 7.76
N ILE A 24 2.56 -12.60 8.51
CA ILE A 24 2.10 -13.21 9.75
C ILE A 24 0.81 -13.97 9.42
N ARG A 25 0.78 -15.28 9.72
CA ARG A 25 -0.40 -16.12 9.51
C ARG A 25 -1.11 -16.38 10.83
N LEU A 26 -2.39 -16.05 10.88
CA LEU A 26 -3.21 -16.13 12.09
C LEU A 26 -4.41 -17.03 11.83
N LEU A 27 -4.69 -17.97 12.73
CA LEU A 27 -5.89 -18.80 12.70
C LEU A 27 -7.13 -17.94 12.92
N SER A 28 -8.09 -18.02 12.01
CA SER A 28 -9.40 -17.38 12.16
C SER A 28 -10.14 -17.98 13.34
N LEU A 29 -10.61 -17.12 14.24
CA LEU A 29 -11.42 -17.51 15.39
C LEU A 29 -12.82 -18.02 15.00
N LYS A 30 -13.26 -17.79 13.76
CA LYS A 30 -14.50 -18.37 13.21
C LYS A 30 -14.44 -19.90 13.16
N SER A 31 -13.24 -20.46 13.10
CA SER A 31 -13.04 -21.92 13.18
C SER A 31 -13.20 -22.50 14.59
N ILE A 32 -13.35 -21.64 15.61
CA ILE A 32 -13.39 -22.01 17.03
C ILE A 32 -14.71 -21.57 17.67
N PHE A 33 -15.11 -20.32 17.43
CA PHE A 33 -16.32 -19.71 17.97
C PHE A 33 -17.33 -19.44 16.86
N GLU A 34 -18.62 -19.57 17.18
CA GLU A 34 -19.70 -19.16 16.26
C GLU A 34 -19.71 -17.64 16.02
N LYS A 35 -19.29 -16.88 17.03
CA LYS A 35 -19.19 -15.41 16.99
C LYS A 35 -17.83 -14.98 17.51
N TYR A 36 -17.27 -13.94 16.92
CA TYR A 36 -16.01 -13.38 17.39
C TYR A 36 -16.17 -12.76 18.78
N PRO A 37 -15.23 -13.01 19.71
CA PRO A 37 -15.26 -12.38 21.02
C PRO A 37 -14.99 -10.87 20.90
N VAL A 38 -15.85 -10.09 21.55
CA VAL A 38 -15.72 -8.64 21.66
C VAL A 38 -14.96 -8.31 22.93
N ILE A 39 -13.90 -7.53 22.79
CA ILE A 39 -13.05 -7.09 23.89
C ILE A 39 -13.38 -5.64 24.24
N GLU A 40 -13.59 -5.42 25.54
CA GLU A 40 -13.96 -4.12 26.10
C GLU A 40 -12.84 -3.08 25.96
N SER A 41 -13.24 -1.81 25.88
CA SER A 41 -12.36 -0.64 25.79
C SER A 41 -11.33 -0.57 26.90
N LYS A 42 -11.75 -0.90 28.13
CA LYS A 42 -10.88 -0.91 29.32
C LYS A 42 -9.60 -1.72 29.11
N PHE A 43 -9.67 -2.87 28.44
CA PHE A 43 -8.47 -3.67 28.15
C PHE A 43 -7.47 -2.88 27.31
N PHE A 44 -7.93 -2.20 26.25
CA PHE A 44 -7.08 -1.43 25.35
C PHE A 44 -6.56 -0.15 25.99
N ASP A 45 -7.35 0.48 26.87
CA ASP A 45 -6.94 1.66 27.62
C ASP A 45 -5.83 1.31 28.62
N ASP A 46 -6.00 0.23 29.39
CA ASP A 46 -4.99 -0.30 30.31
C ASP A 46 -3.71 -0.69 29.56
N LEU A 47 -3.86 -1.37 28.42
CA LEU A 47 -2.73 -1.75 27.58
C LEU A 47 -1.98 -0.51 27.06
N SER A 48 -2.70 0.49 26.56
CA SER A 48 -2.12 1.75 26.07
C SER A 48 -1.36 2.49 27.17
N ASN A 49 -1.91 2.51 28.38
CA ASN A 49 -1.24 3.08 29.56
C ASN A 49 0.04 2.30 29.92
N ASN A 50 -0.02 0.97 29.87
CA ASN A 50 1.14 0.12 30.13
C ASN A 50 2.23 0.32 29.07
N ILE A 51 1.87 0.46 27.80
CA ILE A 51 2.84 0.70 26.72
C ILE A 51 3.59 2.03 26.92
N ARG A 52 2.93 3.06 27.43
CA ARG A 52 3.58 4.35 27.74
C ARG A 52 4.55 4.27 28.92
N LYS A 53 4.31 3.36 29.88
CA LYS A 53 5.06 3.27 31.14
C LYS A 53 6.21 2.26 31.11
N ASN A 54 6.15 1.26 30.22
CA ASN A 54 7.05 0.12 30.24
C ASN A 54 7.87 0.03 28.95
N VAL A 55 9.20 0.03 29.07
CA VAL A 55 10.14 0.05 27.93
C VAL A 55 10.12 -1.22 27.07
N HIS A 56 9.73 -2.36 27.64
CA HIS A 56 9.59 -3.62 26.91
C HIS A 56 8.26 -3.74 26.15
N TYR A 57 7.44 -2.69 26.21
CA TYR A 57 6.21 -2.55 25.45
C TYR A 57 6.43 -1.49 24.36
N SER A 58 5.94 -1.71 23.14
CA SER A 58 6.18 -0.80 22.02
C SER A 58 5.04 -0.80 21.01
N TRP A 59 4.85 0.32 20.30
CA TRP A 59 3.91 0.45 19.18
C TRP A 59 4.67 0.68 17.87
N PHE A 60 4.20 0.07 16.78
CA PHE A 60 4.76 0.22 15.45
C PHE A 60 3.68 0.33 14.37
N ASP A 61 3.68 1.43 13.63
CA ASP A 61 2.85 1.62 12.44
C ASP A 61 3.46 0.87 11.24
N CYS A 62 3.04 -0.38 11.06
CA CYS A 62 3.73 -1.29 10.13
C CYS A 62 2.84 -2.26 9.37
N ILE A 63 1.56 -2.37 9.70
CA ILE A 63 0.60 -3.17 8.94
C ILE A 63 0.39 -2.53 7.57
N LYS A 64 0.50 -3.36 6.52
CA LYS A 64 0.48 -2.92 5.13
C LYS A 64 -0.59 -3.59 4.28
N ARG A 65 -1.06 -4.78 4.66
CA ARG A 65 -2.17 -5.47 3.99
C ARG A 65 -2.72 -6.55 4.90
N ILE A 66 -4.03 -6.76 4.86
CA ILE A 66 -4.70 -7.85 5.58
C ILE A 66 -5.55 -8.61 4.57
N ILE A 67 -5.29 -9.90 4.44
CA ILE A 67 -6.06 -10.81 3.60
C ILE A 67 -6.77 -11.80 4.52
N GLY A 68 -8.09 -11.89 4.38
CA GLY A 68 -8.91 -12.83 5.13
C GLY A 68 -8.86 -14.27 4.61
N PRO A 69 -9.49 -15.20 5.34
CA PRO A 69 -9.50 -16.63 4.99
C PRO A 69 -10.16 -16.94 3.64
N ASP A 70 -11.10 -16.12 3.19
CA ASP A 70 -11.81 -16.25 1.91
C ASP A 70 -11.12 -15.45 0.78
N LYS A 71 -9.88 -14.98 1.01
CA LYS A 71 -9.05 -14.14 0.12
C LYS A 71 -9.58 -12.73 -0.11
N GLU A 72 -10.45 -12.26 0.78
CA GLU A 72 -10.92 -10.90 0.86
C GLU A 72 -9.80 -9.96 1.34
N ASP A 73 -9.68 -8.80 0.70
CA ASP A 73 -8.72 -7.77 1.08
C ASP A 73 -9.43 -6.75 1.99
N TYR A 74 -8.87 -6.49 3.16
CA TYR A 74 -9.47 -5.59 4.13
C TYR A 74 -8.78 -4.23 4.15
N ASP A 75 -9.59 -3.17 4.32
CA ASP A 75 -9.10 -1.85 4.74
C ASP A 75 -8.32 -2.00 6.04
N ILE A 76 -7.03 -1.65 6.02
CA ILE A 76 -6.12 -1.83 7.14
C ILE A 76 -6.43 -0.89 8.30
N GLN A 77 -7.07 0.27 8.08
CA GLN A 77 -7.17 1.36 9.08
C GLN A 77 -7.86 0.97 10.39
N SER A 78 -8.67 -0.08 10.36
CA SER A 78 -9.43 -0.55 11.53
C SER A 78 -8.79 -1.75 12.22
N TRP A 79 -7.54 -2.08 11.93
CA TRP A 79 -6.93 -3.33 12.38
C TRP A 79 -5.67 -3.12 13.20
N ASN A 80 -5.53 -3.93 14.25
CA ASN A 80 -4.34 -3.94 15.09
C ASN A 80 -3.91 -5.38 15.37
N ILE A 81 -2.61 -5.60 15.51
CA ILE A 81 -2.07 -6.86 16.03
C ILE A 81 -1.45 -6.58 17.39
N ILE A 82 -1.73 -7.44 18.37
CA ILE A 82 -0.92 -7.55 19.58
C ILE A 82 -0.01 -8.76 19.42
N TRP A 83 1.30 -8.56 19.52
CA TRP A 83 2.32 -9.60 19.50
C TRP A 83 3.14 -9.54 20.78
N ALA A 84 2.99 -10.53 21.66
CA ALA A 84 3.67 -10.58 22.93
C ALA A 84 4.35 -11.93 23.20
N MET A 85 5.32 -11.91 24.12
CA MET A 85 5.90 -13.09 24.73
C MET A 85 5.92 -12.90 26.24
N ASP A 86 5.47 -13.90 26.99
CA ASP A 86 5.55 -13.86 28.45
C ASP A 86 6.88 -14.38 29.02
N THR A 87 7.03 -14.26 30.33
CA THR A 87 8.21 -14.73 31.08
C THR A 87 8.47 -16.22 30.92
N ASP A 88 7.41 -17.00 30.64
CA ASP A 88 7.46 -18.46 30.43
C ASP A 88 7.73 -18.85 28.96
N ASN A 89 8.09 -17.88 28.10
CA ASN A 89 8.31 -18.05 26.66
C ASN A 89 7.07 -18.48 25.86
N ARG A 90 5.86 -18.24 26.36
CA ARG A 90 4.64 -18.47 25.59
C ARG A 90 4.41 -17.27 24.68
N MET A 91 4.14 -17.56 23.41
CA MET A 91 3.88 -16.57 22.38
C MET A 91 2.39 -16.30 22.26
N TYR A 92 2.04 -15.03 22.13
CA TYR A 92 0.69 -14.57 21.88
C TYR A 92 0.67 -13.61 20.70
N GLN A 93 -0.11 -13.92 19.69
CA GLN A 93 -0.37 -13.04 18.55
C GLN A 93 -1.88 -12.99 18.36
N PHE A 94 -2.46 -11.81 18.42
CA PHE A 94 -3.90 -11.61 18.28
C PHE A 94 -4.18 -10.49 17.29
N LEU A 95 -5.08 -10.74 16.35
CA LEU A 95 -5.59 -9.75 15.41
C LEU A 95 -6.93 -9.22 15.90
N PHE A 96 -7.02 -7.90 16.00
CA PHE A 96 -8.20 -7.18 16.42
C PHE A 96 -8.70 -6.27 15.31
N GLN A 97 -10.02 -6.23 15.15
CA GLN A 97 -10.72 -5.24 14.35
C GLN A 97 -11.39 -4.23 15.29
N LYS A 98 -11.05 -2.96 15.17
CA LYS A 98 -11.68 -1.86 15.90
C LYS A 98 -13.12 -1.69 15.43
N ILE A 99 -14.05 -1.51 16.36
CA ILE A 99 -15.44 -1.18 16.06
C ILE A 99 -15.52 0.33 15.75
N LYS A 100 -15.99 0.71 14.55
CA LYS A 100 -16.02 2.11 14.08
C LYS A 100 -17.07 2.97 14.79
N ASP A 101 -18.15 2.36 15.28
CA ASP A 101 -19.35 3.06 15.77
C ASP A 101 -19.42 3.24 17.30
N SER A 102 -18.41 2.78 18.04
CA SER A 102 -18.36 2.96 19.50
C SER A 102 -17.48 4.17 19.85
N GLU A 103 -18.01 5.09 20.67
CA GLU A 103 -17.22 6.15 21.32
C GLU A 103 -16.08 5.55 22.17
N GLU A 104 -16.26 4.30 22.58
CA GLU A 104 -15.29 3.50 23.33
C GLU A 104 -14.38 2.68 22.40
N SER A 105 -13.10 2.53 22.75
CA SER A 105 -12.10 1.74 22.00
C SER A 105 -12.33 0.22 22.07
N GLN A 106 -13.51 -0.27 21.68
CA GLN A 106 -13.80 -1.70 21.64
C GLN A 106 -13.17 -2.37 20.41
N GLY A 107 -12.81 -3.64 20.56
CA GLY A 107 -12.14 -4.41 19.53
C GLY A 107 -12.65 -5.83 19.44
N VAL A 108 -12.95 -6.29 18.23
CA VAL A 108 -13.33 -7.68 17.95
C VAL A 108 -12.05 -8.49 17.72
N MET A 109 -11.81 -9.52 18.52
CA MET A 109 -10.70 -10.43 18.28
C MET A 109 -11.12 -11.41 17.18
N VAL A 110 -10.38 -11.47 16.08
CA VAL A 110 -10.76 -12.32 14.93
C VAL A 110 -9.74 -13.40 14.59
N GLY A 111 -8.50 -13.23 15.02
CA GLY A 111 -7.41 -14.12 14.62
C GLY A 111 -6.40 -14.33 15.74
N LEU A 112 -5.80 -15.51 15.79
CA LEU A 112 -4.76 -15.83 16.76
C LEU A 112 -3.59 -16.63 16.19
N ALA A 113 -2.43 -16.50 16.81
CA ALA A 113 -1.32 -17.44 16.71
C ALA A 113 -0.55 -17.49 18.04
N PRO A 114 0.12 -18.60 18.36
CA PRO A 114 0.21 -19.83 17.58
C PRO A 114 -1.11 -20.64 17.59
N PRO A 115 -1.38 -21.50 16.59
CA PRO A 115 -2.67 -22.17 16.42
C PRO A 115 -3.05 -23.12 17.58
N GLU A 116 -2.08 -23.52 18.40
CA GLU A 116 -2.28 -24.32 19.62
C GLU A 116 -3.13 -23.57 20.65
N LEU A 117 -3.07 -22.23 20.70
CA LEU A 117 -3.98 -21.43 21.52
C LEU A 117 -5.44 -21.64 21.14
N GLY A 118 -5.70 -22.02 19.89
CA GLY A 118 -7.05 -22.32 19.43
C GLY A 118 -7.67 -23.50 20.18
N LYS A 119 -6.87 -24.50 20.56
CA LYS A 119 -7.35 -25.64 21.38
C LYS A 119 -7.74 -25.17 22.79
N LEU A 120 -6.91 -24.32 23.38
CA LEU A 120 -7.19 -23.75 24.71
C LEU A 120 -8.49 -22.92 24.68
N PHE A 121 -8.70 -22.14 23.61
CA PHE A 121 -9.92 -21.35 23.45
C PHE A 121 -11.15 -22.22 23.21
N SER A 122 -11.05 -23.33 22.47
CA SER A 122 -12.17 -24.26 22.32
C SER A 122 -12.54 -24.99 23.62
N GLU A 123 -11.57 -25.26 24.49
CA GLU A 123 -11.79 -26.02 25.72
C GLU A 123 -12.30 -25.13 26.86
N TYR A 124 -11.77 -23.91 26.99
CA TYR A 124 -12.03 -23.03 28.14
C TYR A 124 -12.75 -21.72 27.76
N ASN A 125 -13.06 -21.49 26.48
CA ASN A 125 -13.84 -20.35 25.97
C ASN A 125 -13.37 -18.99 26.52
N SER A 126 -14.28 -18.23 27.14
CA SER A 126 -14.06 -16.89 27.69
C SER A 126 -13.00 -16.86 28.78
N ASP A 127 -12.90 -17.92 29.59
CA ASP A 127 -11.98 -17.92 30.74
C ASP A 127 -10.52 -17.93 30.29
N ALA A 128 -10.22 -18.66 29.21
CA ALA A 128 -8.89 -18.62 28.60
C ALA A 128 -8.57 -17.24 28.01
N ILE A 129 -9.54 -16.62 27.32
CA ILE A 129 -9.37 -15.27 26.76
C ILE A 129 -9.07 -14.28 27.90
N LEU A 130 -9.90 -14.24 28.93
CA LEU A 130 -9.73 -13.33 30.07
C LEU A 130 -8.39 -13.51 30.78
N ARG A 131 -7.97 -14.76 31.01
CA ARG A 131 -6.67 -15.06 31.62
C ARG A 131 -5.51 -14.55 30.76
N ILE A 132 -5.54 -14.79 29.45
CA ILE A 132 -4.47 -14.33 28.56
C ILE A 132 -4.46 -12.81 28.48
N LEU A 133 -5.60 -12.15 28.28
CA LEU A 133 -5.68 -10.69 28.23
C LEU A 133 -5.19 -10.04 29.54
N SER A 134 -5.48 -10.67 30.69
CA SER A 134 -4.96 -10.24 31.99
C SER A 134 -3.43 -10.36 32.08
N VAL A 135 -2.84 -11.41 31.49
CA VAL A 135 -1.38 -11.57 31.40
C VAL A 135 -0.78 -10.49 30.51
N LEU A 136 -1.38 -10.19 29.35
CA LEU A 136 -0.90 -9.13 28.44
C LEU A 136 -0.89 -7.75 29.12
N ASN A 137 -1.86 -7.48 30.00
CA ASN A 137 -1.94 -6.25 30.79
C ASN A 137 -1.11 -6.26 32.08
N ASN A 138 -0.31 -7.30 32.33
CA ASN A 138 0.62 -7.35 33.46
C ASN A 138 2.07 -7.26 32.97
N PRO A 139 2.70 -6.07 33.02
CA PRO A 139 4.07 -5.87 32.55
C PRO A 139 5.12 -6.75 33.22
N GLU A 140 4.92 -7.18 34.47
CA GLU A 140 5.87 -8.04 35.20
C GLU A 140 5.91 -9.46 34.63
N LYS A 141 4.82 -9.90 33.98
CA LYS A 141 4.69 -11.23 33.38
C LYS A 141 5.06 -11.25 31.90
N ILE A 142 5.43 -10.12 31.32
CA ILE A 142 5.69 -9.99 29.88
C ILE A 142 7.16 -9.69 29.63
N LYS A 143 7.79 -10.47 28.73
CA LYS A 143 9.15 -10.19 28.23
C LYS A 143 9.14 -9.07 27.21
N PHE A 144 8.19 -9.11 26.28
CA PHE A 144 7.95 -8.02 25.35
C PHE A 144 6.51 -8.02 24.87
N LEU A 145 6.00 -6.84 24.51
CA LEU A 145 4.73 -6.68 23.83
C LEU A 145 4.83 -5.62 22.74
N LEU A 146 4.42 -5.99 21.54
CA LEU A 146 4.36 -5.12 20.38
C LEU A 146 2.89 -4.92 19.99
N GLY A 147 2.44 -3.67 19.99
CA GLY A 147 1.24 -3.25 19.29
C GLY A 147 1.59 -2.88 17.85
N LEU A 148 1.01 -3.55 16.86
CA LEU A 148 1.20 -3.24 15.45
C LEU A 148 -0.05 -2.57 14.92
N THR A 149 0.12 -1.37 14.39
CA THR A 149 -0.92 -0.51 13.82
C THR A 149 -0.79 -0.41 12.30
N PRO A 150 -1.83 0.09 11.60
CA PRO A 150 -1.79 0.41 10.18
C PRO A 150 -0.72 1.46 9.88
N GLY A 151 0.17 1.16 8.95
CA GLY A 151 1.23 2.06 8.52
C GLY A 151 0.89 2.71 7.18
N GLY A 152 0.49 3.99 7.19
CA GLY A 152 0.24 4.76 5.97
C GLY A 152 -0.78 4.11 5.03
N ILE A 153 -0.49 4.15 3.72
CA ILE A 153 -1.33 3.56 2.66
C ILE A 153 -1.10 2.05 2.61
N SER A 154 -2.16 1.27 2.35
CA SER A 154 -2.05 -0.18 2.17
C SER A 154 -1.40 -0.55 0.83
N LEU A 155 -0.82 -1.75 0.74
CA LEU A 155 -0.24 -2.24 -0.52
C LEU A 155 -1.29 -2.42 -1.63
N ALA A 156 -2.53 -2.76 -1.27
CA ALA A 156 -3.61 -2.89 -2.24
C ALA A 156 -3.99 -1.53 -2.85
N GLU A 157 -4.09 -0.49 -2.02
CA GLU A 157 -4.34 0.88 -2.47
C GLU A 157 -3.17 1.46 -3.26
N GLU A 158 -1.92 1.22 -2.83
CA GLU A 158 -0.73 1.63 -3.59
C GLU A 158 -0.75 1.03 -5.01
N GLN A 159 -1.08 -0.25 -5.14
CA GLN A 159 -1.22 -0.91 -6.45
C GLN A 159 -2.34 -0.31 -7.30
N GLN A 160 -3.50 0.00 -6.70
CA GLN A 160 -4.60 0.65 -7.42
C GLN A 160 -4.24 2.05 -7.91
N GLN A 161 -3.57 2.86 -7.08
CA GLN A 161 -3.12 4.20 -7.47
C GLN A 161 -2.11 4.16 -8.62
N LEU A 162 -1.18 3.20 -8.60
CA LEU A 162 -0.23 2.99 -9.71
C LEU A 162 -0.94 2.62 -11.02
N ILE A 163 -1.98 1.76 -10.95
CA ILE A 163 -2.78 1.38 -12.12
C ILE A 163 -3.56 2.59 -12.66
N GLN A 164 -4.14 3.41 -11.78
CA GLN A 164 -4.86 4.62 -12.18
C GLN A 164 -3.92 5.67 -12.82
N ALA A 165 -2.73 5.88 -12.25
CA ALA A 165 -1.71 6.74 -12.83
C ALA A 165 -1.32 6.30 -14.25
N ASN A 166 -1.09 4.99 -14.44
CA ASN A 166 -0.73 4.45 -15.74
C ASN A 166 -1.86 4.57 -16.77
N LYS A 167 -3.13 4.41 -16.35
CA LYS A 167 -4.30 4.67 -17.22
C LYS A 167 -4.36 6.13 -17.67
N ASN A 168 -4.14 7.08 -16.76
CA ASN A 168 -4.14 8.50 -17.10
C ASN A 168 -3.04 8.85 -18.13
N ASP A 169 -1.87 8.23 -18.01
CA ASP A 169 -0.78 8.45 -18.97
C ASP A 169 -1.06 7.78 -20.32
N LEU A 170 -1.67 6.59 -20.34
CA LEU A 170 -2.17 5.95 -21.55
C LEU A 170 -3.23 6.81 -22.26
N ASP A 171 -4.14 7.43 -21.51
CA ASP A 171 -5.18 8.28 -22.06
C ASP A 171 -4.62 9.59 -22.60
N LYS A 172 -3.58 10.17 -21.98
CA LYS A 172 -2.82 11.29 -22.56
C LYS A 172 -2.15 10.90 -23.88
N ILE A 173 -1.52 9.72 -23.95
CA ILE A 173 -0.89 9.23 -25.19
C ILE A 173 -1.93 9.03 -26.30
N LYS A 174 -3.08 8.42 -25.97
CA LYS A 174 -4.21 8.28 -26.91
C LYS A 174 -4.73 9.64 -27.36
N PHE A 175 -4.88 10.60 -26.45
CA PHE A 175 -5.29 11.97 -26.78
C PHE A 175 -4.31 12.64 -27.74
N VAL A 176 -2.99 12.57 -27.47
CA VAL A 176 -1.95 13.10 -28.37
C VAL A 176 -1.98 12.40 -29.73
N ASN A 177 -2.19 11.09 -29.77
CA ASN A 177 -2.32 10.37 -31.04
C ASN A 177 -3.60 10.74 -31.80
N ASN A 178 -4.70 11.00 -31.11
CA ASN A 178 -5.92 11.53 -31.73
C ASN A 178 -5.69 12.94 -32.30
N LEU A 179 -4.96 13.80 -31.61
CA LEU A 179 -4.60 15.13 -32.13
C LEU A 179 -3.74 15.06 -33.40
N LYS A 180 -2.94 14.00 -33.58
CA LYS A 180 -2.24 13.77 -34.85
C LYS A 180 -3.19 13.46 -36.01
N ASN A 181 -4.39 13.00 -35.69
CA ASN A 181 -5.42 12.63 -36.65
C ASN A 181 -6.47 13.72 -36.88
N ILE A 182 -6.23 14.94 -36.37
CA ILE A 182 -7.15 16.07 -36.48
C ILE A 182 -6.43 17.21 -37.20
N PRO A 183 -6.96 17.72 -38.33
CA PRO A 183 -6.42 18.92 -38.96
C PRO A 183 -6.60 20.13 -38.06
N ASN A 184 -5.70 21.11 -38.16
CA ASN A 184 -5.87 22.38 -37.46
C ASN A 184 -7.09 23.16 -38.02
N ILE A 185 -7.41 24.31 -37.43
CA ILE A 185 -8.57 25.16 -37.82
C ILE A 185 -8.50 25.58 -39.32
N GLN A 186 -7.34 25.47 -39.95
CA GLN A 186 -7.09 25.78 -41.36
C GLN A 186 -7.10 24.53 -42.28
N GLY A 187 -7.49 23.36 -41.78
CA GLY A 187 -7.54 22.12 -42.55
C GLY A 187 -6.18 21.46 -42.79
N GLN A 188 -5.10 21.95 -42.16
CA GLN A 188 -3.74 21.50 -42.41
C GLN A 188 -3.30 20.45 -41.40
N TRP A 189 -2.71 19.37 -41.91
CA TRP A 189 -2.15 18.26 -41.14
C TRP A 189 -0.67 18.52 -40.87
N PHE A 190 -0.37 19.16 -39.73
CA PHE A 190 0.97 19.61 -39.33
C PHE A 190 1.60 20.63 -40.28
N PHE A 191 2.37 21.58 -39.74
CA PHE A 191 3.19 22.44 -40.59
C PHE A 191 4.17 21.53 -41.34
N PRO A 192 4.17 21.49 -42.68
CA PRO A 192 5.32 20.94 -43.39
C PRO A 192 6.51 21.73 -42.85
N ARG A 193 7.54 21.05 -42.33
CA ARG A 193 8.81 21.68 -41.92
C ARG A 193 9.54 22.17 -43.17
N ASN A 194 8.88 22.98 -43.99
CA ASN A 194 9.49 23.66 -45.10
C ASN A 194 10.36 24.75 -44.48
N PRO A 195 11.68 24.69 -44.68
CA PRO A 195 12.57 25.63 -44.04
C PRO A 195 12.24 27.03 -44.57
N MET A 196 11.99 27.96 -43.66
CA MET A 196 11.70 29.36 -43.99
C MET A 196 13.01 30.13 -44.13
N CYS A 197 13.03 31.09 -45.04
CA CYS A 197 14.16 31.98 -45.21
C CYS A 197 14.32 32.86 -43.95
N PRO A 198 15.49 32.89 -43.30
CA PRO A 198 15.70 33.71 -42.10
C PRO A 198 15.65 35.22 -42.40
N VAL A 199 15.87 35.62 -43.65
CA VAL A 199 15.89 37.03 -44.08
C VAL A 199 14.48 37.58 -44.33
N CYS A 200 13.73 37.01 -45.27
CA CYS A 200 12.41 37.53 -45.68
C CYS A 200 11.22 36.71 -45.17
N LYS A 201 11.46 35.63 -44.41
CA LYS A 201 10.44 34.65 -43.98
C LYS A 201 9.67 33.99 -45.13
N GLY A 202 10.11 34.13 -46.38
CA GLY A 202 9.57 33.38 -47.52
C GLY A 202 9.95 31.90 -47.48
N MET A 203 9.15 31.04 -48.12
CA MET A 203 9.42 29.60 -48.20
C MET A 203 10.69 29.32 -49.02
N LEU A 204 11.61 28.49 -48.52
CA LEU A 204 12.78 28.05 -49.29
C LEU A 204 12.40 26.92 -50.24
N ILE A 205 12.92 26.96 -51.47
CA ILE A 205 12.69 25.95 -52.50
C ILE A 205 14.01 25.19 -52.72
N GLU A 206 13.95 23.87 -52.86
CA GLU A 206 15.12 23.06 -53.22
C GLU A 206 15.48 23.25 -54.70
N LYS A 207 16.71 23.67 -54.98
CA LYS A 207 17.29 23.61 -56.34
C LYS A 207 18.11 22.33 -56.48
N LYS A 208 17.71 21.46 -57.41
CA LYS A 208 18.48 20.25 -57.78
C LYS A 208 19.57 20.62 -58.79
N ASP A 209 20.69 21.18 -58.34
CA ASP A 209 21.88 21.31 -59.19
C ASP A 209 22.45 19.91 -59.49
N HIS A 210 22.44 19.50 -60.76
CA HIS A 210 22.76 18.13 -61.22
C HIS A 210 24.24 17.72 -61.11
N VAL A 211 25.13 18.54 -60.55
CA VAL A 211 26.59 18.34 -60.75
C VAL A 211 27.33 17.86 -59.50
N LYS A 212 26.84 18.09 -58.29
CA LYS A 212 27.46 17.59 -57.05
C LYS A 212 26.35 17.42 -56.03
N GLY A 213 26.13 16.21 -55.50
CA GLY A 213 24.99 15.79 -54.66
C GLY A 213 24.72 16.53 -53.33
N TYR A 214 24.92 17.85 -53.28
CA TYR A 214 24.55 18.75 -52.20
C TYR A 214 23.19 19.39 -52.52
N GLN A 215 22.21 19.16 -51.66
CA GLN A 215 20.92 19.85 -51.73
C GLN A 215 21.11 21.31 -51.31
N LYS A 216 20.79 22.26 -52.19
CA LYS A 216 20.77 23.70 -51.85
C LYS A 216 19.33 24.17 -51.71
N LEU A 217 19.05 24.85 -50.60
CA LEU A 217 17.79 25.54 -50.36
C LEU A 217 17.97 27.01 -50.73
N MET A 218 17.14 27.52 -51.65
CA MET A 218 17.20 28.91 -52.11
C MET A 218 15.87 29.61 -51.85
N CYS A 219 15.92 30.85 -51.37
CA CYS A 219 14.74 31.69 -51.26
C CYS A 219 14.47 32.41 -52.58
N PRO A 220 13.29 32.25 -53.20
CA PRO A 220 12.95 32.95 -54.44
C PRO A 220 12.72 34.46 -54.24
N GLN A 221 12.43 34.91 -53.01
CA GLN A 221 12.07 36.30 -52.74
C GLN A 221 13.28 37.21 -52.45
N CYS A 222 14.34 36.67 -51.85
CA CYS A 222 15.53 37.45 -51.49
C CYS A 222 16.85 36.78 -51.85
N SER A 223 16.80 35.69 -52.64
CA SER A 223 17.97 34.93 -53.11
C SER A 223 18.88 34.38 -52.02
N TYR A 224 18.38 34.25 -50.79
CA TYR A 224 19.13 33.65 -49.68
C TYR A 224 19.36 32.15 -49.94
N GLU A 225 20.61 31.71 -49.85
CA GLU A 225 21.00 30.31 -50.03
C GLU A 225 21.48 29.68 -48.73
N ARG A 226 20.92 28.51 -48.40
CA ARG A 226 21.40 27.65 -47.30
C ARG A 226 21.92 26.34 -47.87
N LYS A 227 23.21 26.08 -47.67
CA LYS A 227 23.83 24.79 -47.99
C LYS A 227 23.47 23.79 -46.89
N LYS A 228 23.00 22.61 -47.28
CA LYS A 228 22.79 21.46 -46.39
C LYS A 228 24.03 20.58 -46.38
#